data_AF-A0A7X5DGW8-F1
#
_entry.id   AF-A0A7X5DGW8-F1
#
_cell.length_a   1.000
_cell.length_b   1.000
_cell.length_c   1.000
_cell.angle_alpha   90.00
_cell.angle_beta   90.00
_cell.angle_gamma   90.00
#
_symmetry.space_group_name_H-M   'P 1'
#
loop_
_entity.id
_entity.type
_entity.pdbx_description
1 polymer ?
#
loop_
_entity_poly.entity_id
_entity_poly.type
_entity_poly.pdbx_seq_one_letter_code
_entity_poly.pdbx_strand_id
1 'polypeptide(L)'
;NPADHPEQAPKAEVAVEPIDPNPTVTPEKDPDNKDPQAPQPSVDTEPYDPDDPVDPSDPDDPGKHIGTLGPTENGYVGEVITTWDIPSDDNPHPGRVIMKVETPSTGKISITAEDGELYEADFVRDKDGNPVRNDDGTYSLVLDPKMLGTGILVFKQAPNGAYTGSTWSYKVTVNPNPKIAPKPSVTKKAENLTNPGAPVQPGQRIRYTITAKNEAAGSVWNAVTLTDRLPACLDIDEGTLRLDNPSEPLKGSLKAAAGSAAPVLGEYRLSAPDGEGRRTLTAPAGRVYGASTATLTFECTVQADAADPGIASDLANIAEATGTRPDPEHPGKELPENPEPSDPATPPKSPTVAPADPDVKITKSVENATAPGAKVTRVGDVLRYTVTLSNEGAANSCLQNAVVSDPLPAGLEPVANSIKLVSADGTEVAVADSAYDKASRTIAVTAGDLWGGKEVVLVFDVTVGKEAMGANNVNIALAHGTVPSEGPGGTPADPEPGKPTAPPADDPASFTPPVVPPVLVGDDPAEGDVKVEKAAENLTSGDGKTRVGDEVRYTIVLRNDGAGTAWMDAVIKDVVPRGLEVAAGSIRVTLPNGSEAGVADDAYDVGTRTLAVAVGHLYGGQEARV
;
A
#
# COMPACT_ATOMS: atom_id res chain seq x y z
N ASN A 1 -13.40 82.00 -44.55
CA ASN A 1 -14.39 81.58 -43.56
C ASN A 1 -13.77 80.43 -42.77
N PRO A 2 -13.57 80.54 -41.45
CA PRO A 2 -12.95 79.47 -40.65
C PRO A 2 -13.67 78.12 -40.76
N ALA A 3 -14.98 78.14 -41.08
CA ALA A 3 -15.77 76.93 -41.29
C ALA A 3 -15.42 76.16 -42.58
N ASP A 4 -14.86 76.85 -43.59
CA ASP A 4 -14.55 76.23 -44.89
C ASP A 4 -13.08 75.75 -44.95
N HIS A 5 -12.19 76.32 -44.13
CA HIS A 5 -10.75 75.99 -44.06
C HIS A 5 -10.21 76.05 -42.62
N PRO A 6 -10.58 75.10 -41.74
CA PRO A 6 -10.26 75.13 -40.31
C PRO A 6 -8.75 75.08 -40.00
N GLU A 7 -7.97 74.50 -40.90
CA GLU A 7 -6.50 74.40 -40.79
C GLU A 7 -5.79 75.77 -40.89
N GLN A 8 -6.43 76.75 -41.53
CA GLN A 8 -5.87 78.09 -41.82
C GLN A 8 -6.40 79.18 -40.87
N ALA A 9 -7.27 78.81 -39.93
CA ALA A 9 -7.78 79.73 -38.92
C ALA A 9 -6.66 80.12 -37.93
N PRO A 10 -6.63 81.37 -37.42
CA PRO A 10 -5.70 81.76 -36.36
C PRO A 10 -5.88 80.85 -35.14
N LYS A 11 -4.82 80.14 -34.76
CA LYS A 11 -4.79 79.30 -33.56
C LYS A 11 -4.03 80.06 -32.47
N ALA A 12 -4.57 80.08 -31.26
CA ALA A 12 -3.89 80.54 -30.06
C ALA A 12 -3.76 79.35 -29.11
N GLU A 13 -2.56 79.13 -28.56
CA GLU A 13 -2.39 78.17 -27.47
C GLU A 13 -3.07 78.70 -26.22
N VAL A 14 -4.00 77.92 -25.68
CA VAL A 14 -4.66 78.20 -24.39
C VAL A 14 -4.15 77.17 -23.41
N ALA A 15 -3.39 77.62 -22.41
CA ALA A 15 -3.06 76.79 -21.25
C ALA A 15 -4.30 76.77 -20.34
N VAL A 16 -4.94 75.60 -20.23
CA VAL A 16 -5.98 75.34 -19.22
C VAL A 16 -5.33 74.47 -18.16
N GLU A 17 -5.29 74.95 -16.92
CA GLU A 17 -4.91 74.11 -15.79
C GLU A 17 -6.09 73.17 -15.48
N PRO A 18 -5.91 71.84 -15.57
CA PRO A 18 -6.97 70.91 -15.26
C PRO A 18 -7.40 71.04 -13.80
N ILE A 19 -8.70 70.97 -13.54
CA ILE A 19 -9.26 71.03 -12.17
C ILE A 19 -9.49 69.62 -11.63
N ASP A 20 -9.47 69.48 -10.31
CA ASP A 20 -9.90 68.25 -9.64
C ASP A 20 -11.41 68.01 -9.92
N PRO A 21 -11.80 66.84 -10.46
CA PRO A 21 -13.21 66.52 -10.69
C PRO A 21 -14.05 66.37 -9.42
N ASN A 22 -13.43 66.20 -8.24
CA ASN A 22 -14.10 65.97 -6.96
C ASN A 22 -15.28 64.97 -7.02
N PRO A 23 -15.07 63.75 -7.56
CA PRO A 23 -16.12 62.74 -7.68
C PRO A 23 -16.66 62.27 -6.33
N THR A 24 -17.88 61.74 -6.37
CA THR A 24 -18.51 61.02 -5.25
C THR A 24 -18.85 59.60 -5.65
N VAL A 25 -18.79 58.68 -4.68
CA VAL A 25 -19.22 57.29 -4.87
C VAL A 25 -20.31 56.99 -3.86
N THR A 26 -21.44 56.48 -4.33
CA THR A 26 -22.57 56.12 -3.47
C THR A 26 -23.07 54.73 -3.83
N PRO A 27 -23.48 53.90 -2.85
CA PRO A 27 -24.09 52.61 -3.13
C PRO A 27 -25.52 52.79 -3.67
N GLU A 28 -25.88 52.01 -4.68
CA GLU A 28 -27.25 51.89 -5.19
C GLU A 28 -27.85 50.55 -4.77
N LYS A 29 -29.17 50.54 -4.55
CA LYS A 29 -29.91 49.32 -4.28
C LYS A 29 -29.89 48.44 -5.54
N ASP A 30 -29.54 47.17 -5.38
CA ASP A 30 -29.68 46.18 -6.45
C ASP A 30 -31.15 46.09 -6.90
N PRO A 31 -31.47 46.45 -8.17
CA PRO A 31 -32.83 46.41 -8.69
C PRO A 31 -33.37 44.99 -8.82
N ASP A 32 -32.50 43.98 -8.91
CA ASP A 32 -32.89 42.58 -9.04
C ASP A 32 -33.22 41.93 -7.68
N ASN A 33 -32.75 42.54 -6.58
CA ASN A 33 -33.01 42.08 -5.22
C ASN A 33 -34.36 42.57 -4.67
N LYS A 34 -35.29 41.62 -4.57
CA LYS A 34 -36.64 41.77 -4.03
C LYS A 34 -36.76 41.32 -2.58
N ASP A 35 -35.74 40.69 -2.00
CA ASP A 35 -35.76 40.27 -0.60
C ASP A 35 -35.55 41.48 0.34
N PRO A 36 -36.57 41.88 1.12
CA PRO A 36 -36.45 43.02 2.04
C PRO A 36 -35.58 42.73 3.26
N GLN A 37 -35.22 41.46 3.51
CA GLN A 37 -34.37 41.04 4.63
C GLN A 37 -32.90 40.82 4.23
N ALA A 38 -32.59 40.95 2.94
CA ALA A 38 -31.23 40.81 2.45
C ALA A 38 -30.31 41.87 3.07
N PRO A 39 -29.14 41.48 3.60
CA PRO A 39 -28.13 42.41 4.08
C PRO A 39 -27.79 43.43 2.98
N GLN A 40 -27.74 44.71 3.35
CA GLN A 40 -27.37 45.76 2.41
C GLN A 40 -25.84 45.92 2.40
N PRO A 41 -25.22 46.06 1.22
CA PRO A 41 -23.80 46.34 1.16
C PRO A 41 -23.49 47.75 1.68
N SER A 42 -22.31 47.90 2.26
CA SER A 42 -21.74 49.18 2.66
C SER A 42 -20.65 49.55 1.68
N VAL A 43 -20.65 50.81 1.22
CA VAL A 43 -19.57 51.40 0.44
C VAL A 43 -19.20 52.69 1.12
N ASP A 44 -17.98 52.75 1.61
CA ASP A 44 -17.41 53.97 2.17
C ASP A 44 -16.29 54.47 1.27
N THR A 45 -16.16 55.79 1.12
CA THR A 45 -15.20 56.40 0.20
C THR A 45 -14.75 57.76 0.72
N GLU A 46 -13.45 57.90 0.91
CA GLU A 46 -12.82 59.13 1.37
C GLU A 46 -11.70 59.58 0.42
N PRO A 47 -11.47 60.89 0.29
CA PRO A 47 -10.31 61.41 -0.42
C PRO A 47 -9.00 60.90 0.21
N TYR A 48 -8.04 60.53 -0.63
CA TYR A 48 -6.71 60.14 -0.17
C TYR A 48 -5.93 61.34 0.35
N ASP A 49 -5.59 61.33 1.64
CA ASP A 49 -4.71 62.31 2.27
C ASP A 49 -3.25 61.78 2.34
N PRO A 50 -2.29 62.37 1.60
CA PRO A 50 -0.88 61.96 1.61
C PRO A 50 -0.12 62.35 2.88
N ASP A 51 -0.63 63.29 3.69
CA ASP A 51 0.02 63.83 4.88
C ASP A 51 -0.41 63.12 6.18
N ASP A 52 -1.41 62.24 6.11
CA ASP A 52 -1.92 61.49 7.24
C ASP A 52 -1.14 60.14 7.42
N PRO A 53 -0.44 59.96 8.57
CA PRO A 53 0.50 58.87 8.77
C PRO A 53 -0.19 57.53 8.96
N VAL A 54 0.24 56.54 8.17
CA VAL A 54 -0.25 55.16 8.23
C VAL A 54 0.05 54.55 9.61
N ASP A 55 -0.95 53.91 10.22
CA ASP A 55 -0.72 52.98 11.32
C ASP A 55 -0.64 51.54 10.78
N PRO A 56 0.57 50.99 10.56
CA PRO A 56 0.73 49.64 10.03
C PRO A 56 0.27 48.54 11.01
N SER A 57 -0.16 48.90 12.23
CA SER A 57 -0.72 47.98 13.22
C SER A 57 -2.24 47.99 13.32
N ASP A 58 -2.92 48.90 12.60
CA ASP A 58 -4.38 48.96 12.53
C ASP A 58 -4.91 48.21 11.29
N PRO A 59 -5.52 47.01 11.45
CA PRO A 59 -6.10 46.25 10.33
C PRO A 59 -7.37 46.89 9.74
N ASP A 60 -7.92 47.91 10.40
CA ASP A 60 -9.15 48.61 10.05
C ASP A 60 -8.88 50.02 9.46
N ASP A 61 -7.63 50.42 9.19
CA ASP A 61 -7.28 51.61 8.38
C ASP A 61 -7.36 51.22 6.88
N PRO A 62 -8.47 51.50 6.18
CA PRO A 62 -8.83 50.82 4.94
C PRO A 62 -8.08 51.34 3.70
N GLY A 63 -7.14 52.29 3.86
CA GLY A 63 -6.90 53.23 2.77
C GLY A 63 -5.57 53.21 2.03
N LYS A 64 -4.42 53.09 2.70
CA LYS A 64 -3.22 53.77 2.15
C LYS A 64 -2.14 52.88 1.55
N HIS A 65 -2.27 51.56 1.61
CA HIS A 65 -1.26 50.64 1.07
C HIS A 65 -1.84 49.40 0.37
N ILE A 66 -2.43 49.58 -0.81
CA ILE A 66 -2.48 48.51 -1.82
C ILE A 66 -1.12 48.42 -2.56
N GLY A 67 0.00 48.51 -1.84
CA GLY A 67 1.36 48.53 -2.42
C GLY A 67 1.54 49.56 -3.55
N THR A 68 2.04 49.14 -4.71
CA THR A 68 2.20 49.99 -5.91
C THR A 68 0.89 50.31 -6.65
N LEU A 69 -0.25 49.79 -6.17
CA LEU A 69 -1.58 49.99 -6.76
C LEU A 69 -2.38 51.10 -6.06
N GLY A 70 -1.87 51.62 -4.93
CA GLY A 70 -2.50 52.74 -4.21
C GLY A 70 -2.50 54.04 -5.02
N PRO A 71 -3.36 55.02 -4.64
CA PRO A 71 -3.40 56.30 -5.33
C PRO A 71 -2.11 57.10 -5.10
N THR A 72 -1.58 57.73 -6.15
CA THR A 72 -0.34 58.53 -6.07
C THR A 72 -0.58 60.04 -6.05
N GLU A 73 -1.69 60.52 -6.62
CA GLU A 73 -2.13 61.94 -6.64
C GLU A 73 -3.62 61.99 -7.07
N ASN A 74 -4.47 62.81 -6.43
CA ASN A 74 -5.94 62.89 -6.64
C ASN A 74 -6.66 61.54 -6.52
N GLY A 75 -6.38 60.84 -5.41
CA GLY A 75 -6.89 59.50 -5.13
C GLY A 75 -8.08 59.46 -4.20
N TYR A 76 -8.78 58.34 -4.21
CA TYR A 76 -9.86 58.00 -3.29
C TYR A 76 -9.63 56.60 -2.75
N VAL A 77 -9.92 56.41 -1.48
CA VAL A 77 -9.74 55.15 -0.77
C VAL A 77 -11.04 54.78 -0.08
N GLY A 78 -11.29 53.50 0.12
CA GLY A 78 -12.56 53.08 0.70
C GLY A 78 -12.65 51.61 1.04
N GLU A 79 -13.78 51.23 1.64
CA GLU A 79 -14.12 49.84 1.93
C GLU A 79 -15.47 49.50 1.32
N VAL A 80 -15.53 48.34 0.66
CA VAL A 80 -16.76 47.70 0.19
C VAL A 80 -17.00 46.48 1.07
N ILE A 81 -18.03 46.51 1.89
CA ILE A 81 -18.44 45.37 2.70
C ILE A 81 -19.77 44.85 2.16
N THR A 82 -19.83 43.57 1.84
CA THR A 82 -21.07 42.91 1.43
C THR A 82 -21.22 41.56 2.12
N THR A 83 -22.38 40.95 2.02
CA THR A 83 -22.67 39.62 2.58
C THR A 83 -23.15 38.71 1.45
N TRP A 84 -22.51 37.56 1.31
CA TRP A 84 -22.94 36.58 0.32
C TRP A 84 -24.04 35.68 0.90
N ASP A 85 -25.00 35.30 0.05
CA ASP A 85 -26.08 34.35 0.33
C ASP A 85 -26.25 33.40 -0.86
N ILE A 86 -27.06 32.36 -0.72
CA ILE A 86 -27.40 31.44 -1.80
C ILE A 86 -28.36 32.15 -2.77
N PRO A 87 -28.05 32.20 -4.09
CA PRO A 87 -28.93 32.81 -5.08
C PRO A 87 -30.35 32.23 -5.04
N SER A 88 -31.35 33.10 -5.17
CA SER A 88 -32.77 32.76 -5.16
C SER A 88 -33.55 33.55 -6.21
N ASP A 89 -34.81 33.19 -6.46
CA ASP A 89 -35.69 33.93 -7.38
C ASP A 89 -35.93 35.38 -6.93
N ASP A 90 -35.89 35.62 -5.61
CA ASP A 90 -36.08 36.96 -5.02
C ASP A 90 -34.75 37.72 -4.88
N ASN A 91 -33.61 37.05 -4.90
CA ASN A 91 -32.28 37.68 -4.89
C ASN A 91 -31.32 36.86 -5.77
N PRO A 92 -31.30 37.08 -7.09
CA PRO A 92 -30.49 36.30 -8.02
C PRO A 92 -29.00 36.62 -7.94
N HIS A 93 -28.62 37.74 -7.32
CA HIS A 93 -27.24 38.20 -7.18
C HIS A 93 -26.90 38.57 -5.73
N PRO A 94 -26.87 37.59 -4.80
CA PRO A 94 -26.61 37.87 -3.40
C PRO A 94 -25.27 38.55 -3.15
N GLY A 95 -25.33 39.65 -2.40
CA GLY A 95 -24.15 40.45 -2.09
C GLY A 95 -23.69 41.37 -3.23
N ARG A 96 -24.43 41.46 -4.35
CA ARG A 96 -24.13 42.44 -5.41
C ARG A 96 -24.00 43.84 -4.83
N VAL A 97 -22.94 44.52 -5.24
CA VAL A 97 -22.71 45.93 -4.92
C VAL A 97 -22.78 46.73 -6.21
N ILE A 98 -23.67 47.72 -6.26
CA ILE A 98 -23.72 48.69 -7.36
C ILE A 98 -23.18 50.01 -6.81
N MET A 99 -22.03 50.44 -7.31
CA MET A 99 -21.42 51.71 -6.98
C MET A 99 -21.75 52.73 -8.07
N LYS A 100 -22.43 53.81 -7.68
CA LYS A 100 -22.67 54.96 -8.53
C LYS A 100 -21.53 55.95 -8.36
N VAL A 101 -20.71 56.09 -9.41
CA VAL A 101 -19.59 57.03 -9.47
C VAL A 101 -20.06 58.30 -10.18
N GLU A 102 -20.31 59.37 -9.44
CA GLU A 102 -20.67 60.68 -9.97
C GLU A 102 -19.41 61.50 -10.23
N THR A 103 -19.22 61.94 -11.47
CA THR A 103 -18.04 62.71 -11.87
C THR A 103 -18.35 63.66 -13.02
N PRO A 104 -17.91 64.93 -12.95
CA PRO A 104 -18.04 65.87 -14.06
C PRO A 104 -17.06 65.55 -15.21
N SER A 105 -16.02 64.75 -14.95
CA SER A 105 -15.05 64.35 -15.97
C SER A 105 -15.65 63.33 -16.94
N THR A 106 -15.41 63.54 -18.23
CA THR A 106 -15.71 62.59 -19.31
C THR A 106 -14.47 61.81 -19.74
N GLY A 107 -13.43 61.80 -18.92
CA GLY A 107 -12.23 61.00 -19.15
C GLY A 107 -12.57 59.51 -19.19
N LYS A 108 -11.76 58.72 -19.91
CA LYS A 108 -11.96 57.28 -20.01
C LYS A 108 -11.86 56.65 -18.62
N ILE A 109 -12.92 55.98 -18.18
CA ILE A 109 -12.97 55.23 -16.92
C ILE A 109 -12.75 53.74 -17.17
N SER A 110 -12.00 53.06 -16.31
CA SER A 110 -11.74 51.63 -16.42
C SER A 110 -11.25 51.02 -15.11
N ILE A 111 -11.60 49.76 -14.86
CA ILE A 111 -10.98 48.92 -13.82
C ILE A 111 -9.53 48.64 -14.20
N THR A 112 -8.64 48.74 -13.23
CA THR A 112 -7.17 48.61 -13.41
C THR A 112 -6.56 47.48 -12.59
N ALA A 113 -7.19 47.09 -11.48
CA ALA A 113 -6.88 45.85 -10.75
C ALA A 113 -8.15 45.38 -10.03
N GLU A 114 -8.34 44.06 -9.96
CA GLU A 114 -9.44 43.44 -9.23
C GLU A 114 -9.01 42.06 -8.71
N ASP A 115 -9.73 41.54 -7.72
CA ASP A 115 -9.67 40.14 -7.32
C ASP A 115 -10.78 39.33 -8.04
N GLY A 116 -10.45 38.89 -9.26
CA GLY A 116 -11.38 38.16 -10.14
C GLY A 116 -11.77 36.75 -9.63
N GLU A 117 -11.06 36.22 -8.64
CA GLU A 117 -11.43 34.98 -7.96
C GLU A 117 -12.51 35.24 -6.90
N LEU A 118 -12.38 36.34 -6.14
CA LEU A 118 -13.34 36.72 -5.09
C LEU A 118 -14.67 37.22 -5.66
N TYR A 119 -14.62 38.07 -6.70
CA TYR A 119 -15.80 38.68 -7.31
C TYR A 119 -15.58 38.97 -8.81
N GLU A 120 -16.63 39.35 -9.51
CA GLU A 120 -16.58 39.93 -10.85
C GLU A 120 -16.99 41.40 -10.77
N ALA A 121 -16.16 42.33 -11.24
CA ALA A 121 -16.52 43.74 -11.30
C ALA A 121 -16.50 44.25 -12.75
N ASP A 122 -17.55 44.99 -13.15
CA ASP A 122 -17.54 45.71 -14.42
C ASP A 122 -18.40 46.97 -14.36
N PHE A 123 -18.00 47.97 -15.15
CA PHE A 123 -18.88 49.09 -15.43
C PHE A 123 -20.00 48.62 -16.35
N VAL A 124 -21.21 49.16 -16.17
CA VAL A 124 -22.30 48.95 -17.13
C VAL A 124 -21.84 49.47 -18.49
N ARG A 125 -21.85 48.60 -19.51
CA ARG A 125 -21.33 48.89 -20.85
C ARG A 125 -22.42 49.00 -21.90
N ASP A 126 -22.16 49.80 -22.91
CA ASP A 126 -22.96 49.83 -24.13
C ASP A 126 -22.71 48.59 -25.01
N LYS A 127 -23.46 48.49 -26.11
CA LYS A 127 -23.32 47.42 -27.11
C LYS A 127 -21.92 47.34 -27.76
N ASP A 128 -21.13 48.41 -27.66
CA ASP A 128 -19.80 48.52 -28.25
C ASP A 128 -18.70 48.25 -27.19
N GLY A 129 -19.10 47.90 -25.95
CA GLY A 129 -18.21 47.54 -24.86
C GLY A 129 -17.64 48.72 -24.07
N ASN A 130 -18.15 49.94 -24.26
CA ASN A 130 -17.67 51.13 -23.54
C ASN A 130 -18.49 51.40 -22.28
N PRO A 131 -17.88 51.83 -21.15
CA PRO A 131 -18.63 52.23 -19.96
C PRO A 131 -19.65 53.33 -20.29
N VAL A 132 -20.90 53.11 -19.87
CA VAL A 132 -22.01 54.04 -20.09
C VAL A 132 -21.94 55.15 -19.06
N ARG A 133 -21.91 56.40 -19.54
CA ARG A 133 -22.17 57.57 -18.69
C ARG A 133 -23.66 57.90 -18.77
N ASN A 134 -24.34 57.85 -17.63
CA ASN A 134 -25.75 58.17 -17.50
C ASN A 134 -26.00 59.68 -17.76
N ASP A 135 -27.25 60.04 -18.08
CA ASP A 135 -27.65 61.43 -18.32
C ASP A 135 -27.42 62.34 -17.10
N ASP A 136 -27.44 61.78 -15.89
CA ASP A 136 -27.13 62.48 -14.63
C ASP A 136 -25.63 62.63 -14.37
N GLY A 137 -24.77 62.16 -15.27
CA GLY A 137 -23.32 62.29 -15.20
C GLY A 137 -22.61 61.19 -14.40
N THR A 138 -23.32 60.12 -14.06
CA THR A 138 -22.78 59.00 -13.28
C THR A 138 -22.37 57.79 -14.13
N TYR A 139 -21.51 56.95 -13.56
CA TYR A 139 -21.19 55.61 -14.06
C TYR A 139 -21.61 54.57 -13.03
N SER A 140 -22.22 53.46 -13.47
CA SER A 140 -22.57 52.36 -12.57
C SER A 140 -21.51 51.26 -12.67
N LEU A 141 -20.85 50.97 -11.56
CA LEU A 141 -19.91 49.86 -11.39
C LEU A 141 -20.60 48.75 -10.61
N VAL A 142 -20.80 47.60 -11.25
CA VAL A 142 -21.42 46.43 -10.63
C VAL A 142 -20.33 45.49 -10.17
N LEU A 143 -20.41 45.03 -8.92
CA LEU A 143 -19.55 44.02 -8.33
C LEU A 143 -20.42 42.86 -7.86
N ASP A 144 -20.19 41.67 -8.43
CA ASP A 144 -20.89 40.43 -8.12
C ASP A 144 -19.97 39.47 -7.38
N PRO A 145 -20.19 39.21 -6.08
CA PRO A 145 -19.35 38.29 -5.33
C PRO A 145 -19.51 36.84 -5.77
N LYS A 146 -18.40 36.12 -5.87
CA LYS A 146 -18.34 34.69 -6.23
C LYS A 146 -18.12 33.79 -5.03
N MET A 147 -17.34 34.27 -4.07
CA MET A 147 -16.99 33.54 -2.85
C MET A 147 -16.79 34.50 -1.66
N LEU A 148 -16.64 33.92 -0.48
CA LEU A 148 -16.34 34.65 0.75
C LEU A 148 -14.84 34.98 0.83
N GLY A 149 -14.48 36.13 1.40
CA GLY A 149 -13.09 36.53 1.56
C GLY A 149 -12.87 38.04 1.52
N THR A 150 -11.60 38.42 1.36
CA THR A 150 -11.16 39.82 1.27
C THR A 150 -10.26 40.00 0.06
N GLY A 151 -10.49 41.05 -0.74
CA GLY A 151 -9.76 41.34 -1.96
C GLY A 151 -9.63 42.85 -2.19
N ILE A 152 -9.15 43.24 -3.37
CA ILE A 152 -8.90 44.64 -3.71
C ILE A 152 -9.55 45.03 -5.03
N LEU A 153 -10.14 46.22 -5.10
CA LEU A 153 -10.68 46.80 -6.33
C LEU A 153 -9.99 48.14 -6.60
N VAL A 154 -9.40 48.30 -7.78
CA VAL A 154 -8.78 49.56 -8.20
C VAL A 154 -9.29 49.94 -9.58
N PHE A 155 -9.90 51.12 -9.71
CA PHE A 155 -10.30 51.68 -10.99
C PHE A 155 -9.81 53.12 -11.15
N LYS A 156 -9.70 53.57 -12.40
CA LYS A 156 -9.14 54.88 -12.74
C LYS A 156 -10.00 55.59 -13.77
N GLN A 157 -10.05 56.91 -13.66
CA GLN A 157 -10.56 57.80 -14.70
C GLN A 157 -9.40 58.63 -15.22
N ALA A 158 -9.11 58.49 -16.52
CA ALA A 158 -8.00 59.19 -17.16
C ALA A 158 -8.23 60.72 -17.16
N PRO A 159 -7.16 61.53 -17.07
CA PRO A 159 -7.28 62.97 -17.24
C PRO A 159 -7.82 63.32 -18.63
N ASN A 160 -8.44 64.49 -18.75
CA ASN A 160 -8.83 65.07 -20.02
C ASN A 160 -8.42 66.56 -20.06
N GLY A 161 -8.78 67.29 -21.12
CA GLY A 161 -8.38 68.69 -21.27
C GLY A 161 -8.93 69.66 -20.20
N ALA A 162 -9.91 69.23 -19.39
CA ALA A 162 -10.53 70.04 -18.35
C ALA A 162 -10.30 69.52 -16.93
N TYR A 163 -10.12 68.22 -16.75
CA TYR A 163 -10.04 67.57 -15.44
C TYR A 163 -8.77 66.74 -15.26
N THR A 164 -8.21 66.76 -14.04
CA THR A 164 -7.18 65.80 -13.63
C THR A 164 -7.74 64.37 -13.62
N GLY A 165 -6.86 63.38 -13.61
CA GLY A 165 -7.27 61.99 -13.48
C GLY A 165 -7.58 61.63 -12.03
N SER A 166 -8.41 60.62 -11.82
CA SER A 166 -8.79 60.11 -10.50
C SER A 166 -8.51 58.61 -10.40
N THR A 167 -8.12 58.14 -9.22
CA THR A 167 -7.90 56.72 -8.92
C THR A 167 -8.65 56.35 -7.66
N TRP A 168 -9.42 55.26 -7.70
CA TRP A 168 -10.10 54.72 -6.54
C TRP A 168 -9.49 53.38 -6.16
N SER A 169 -9.30 53.15 -4.86
CA SER A 169 -8.72 51.94 -4.29
C SER A 169 -9.58 51.47 -3.13
N TYR A 170 -10.23 50.31 -3.29
CA TYR A 170 -11.11 49.74 -2.29
C TYR A 170 -10.58 48.42 -1.77
N LYS A 171 -10.68 48.23 -0.45
CA LYS A 171 -10.70 46.91 0.17
C LYS A 171 -12.11 46.33 0.03
N VAL A 172 -12.24 45.14 -0.52
CA VAL A 172 -13.53 44.45 -0.70
C VAL A 172 -13.61 43.30 0.28
N THR A 173 -14.62 43.27 1.13
CA THR A 173 -14.88 42.20 2.11
C THR A 173 -16.25 41.57 1.82
N VAL A 174 -16.25 40.27 1.52
CA VAL A 174 -17.45 39.46 1.31
C VAL A 174 -17.65 38.57 2.54
N ASN A 175 -18.56 38.98 3.41
CA ASN A 175 -18.85 38.31 4.67
C ASN A 175 -19.82 37.12 4.51
N PRO A 176 -19.68 36.07 5.34
CA PRO A 176 -20.68 35.03 5.45
C PRO A 176 -22.00 35.59 6.00
N ASN A 177 -23.13 34.97 5.66
CA ASN A 177 -24.41 35.26 6.28
C ASN A 177 -24.55 34.48 7.61
N PRO A 178 -24.60 35.15 8.78
CA PRO A 178 -24.73 34.48 10.08
C PRO A 178 -25.98 33.59 10.22
N LYS A 179 -27.02 33.83 9.42
CA LYS A 179 -28.25 33.03 9.41
C LYS A 179 -28.06 31.66 8.75
N ILE A 180 -27.01 31.49 7.95
CA ILE A 180 -26.66 30.21 7.33
C ILE A 180 -25.72 29.47 8.29
N ALA A 181 -26.26 28.48 9.00
CA ALA A 181 -25.43 27.61 9.82
C ALA A 181 -24.46 26.81 8.93
N PRO A 182 -23.17 26.70 9.29
CA PRO A 182 -22.23 25.83 8.59
C PRO A 182 -22.66 24.36 8.69
N LYS A 183 -22.18 23.56 7.75
CA LYS A 183 -22.36 22.11 7.76
C LYS A 183 -20.98 21.46 7.82
N PRO A 184 -20.31 21.46 8.99
CA PRO A 184 -18.98 20.93 9.11
C PRO A 184 -18.97 19.40 9.06
N SER A 185 -17.85 18.86 8.59
CA SER A 185 -17.53 17.43 8.65
C SER A 185 -16.02 17.26 8.74
N VAL A 186 -15.58 16.19 9.39
CA VAL A 186 -14.17 15.80 9.42
C VAL A 186 -14.02 14.40 8.86
N THR A 187 -13.06 14.21 7.96
CA THR A 187 -12.73 12.92 7.36
C THR A 187 -11.24 12.65 7.49
N LYS A 188 -10.87 11.37 7.49
CA LYS A 188 -9.48 10.96 7.64
C LYS A 188 -9.14 9.80 6.72
N LYS A 189 -7.95 9.85 6.16
CA LYS A 189 -7.40 8.78 5.31
C LYS A 189 -6.03 8.35 5.86
N ALA A 190 -5.73 7.07 5.74
CA ALA A 190 -4.43 6.48 6.08
C ALA A 190 -3.85 5.71 4.90
N GLU A 191 -2.55 5.87 4.64
CA GLU A 191 -1.86 5.25 3.50
C GLU A 191 -0.51 4.68 3.95
N ASN A 192 -0.24 3.39 3.68
CA ASN A 192 1.09 2.81 3.86
C ASN A 192 2.00 3.28 2.72
N LEU A 193 2.99 4.13 3.04
CA LEU A 193 3.94 4.66 2.06
C LEU A 193 5.07 3.69 1.72
N THR A 194 5.37 2.76 2.63
CA THR A 194 6.48 1.82 2.46
C THR A 194 6.08 0.61 1.63
N ASN A 195 4.87 0.06 1.86
CA ASN A 195 4.34 -1.07 1.09
C ASN A 195 2.83 -0.88 0.80
N PRO A 196 2.47 -0.11 -0.24
CA PRO A 196 1.08 0.23 -0.53
C PRO A 196 0.20 -1.02 -0.79
N GLY A 197 -0.88 -1.16 -0.02
CA GLY A 197 -1.89 -2.21 -0.21
C GLY A 197 -1.57 -3.55 0.45
N ALA A 198 -0.40 -3.68 1.09
CA ALA A 198 -0.01 -4.81 1.91
C ALA A 198 -0.26 -4.52 3.41
N PRO A 199 -0.32 -5.58 4.26
CA PRO A 199 -0.29 -5.46 5.72
C PRO A 199 0.84 -4.56 6.22
N VAL A 200 0.50 -3.68 7.16
CA VAL A 200 1.46 -2.79 7.80
C VAL A 200 2.34 -3.57 8.78
N GLN A 201 3.66 -3.35 8.72
CA GLN A 201 4.66 -3.99 9.58
C GLN A 201 5.51 -2.97 10.36
N PRO A 202 6.22 -3.40 11.43
CA PRO A 202 7.14 -2.55 12.17
C PRO A 202 8.13 -1.80 11.28
N GLY A 203 8.40 -0.53 11.61
CA GLY A 203 9.32 0.35 10.87
C GLY A 203 8.76 0.96 9.58
N GLN A 204 7.57 0.59 9.12
CA GLN A 204 6.95 1.17 7.93
C GLN A 204 6.38 2.57 8.20
N ARG A 205 6.26 3.38 7.14
CA ARG A 205 5.75 4.76 7.22
C ARG A 205 4.30 4.82 6.76
N ILE A 206 3.44 5.45 7.57
CA ILE A 206 2.02 5.68 7.28
C ILE A 206 1.80 7.19 7.13
N ARG A 207 1.12 7.62 6.07
CA ARG A 207 0.62 9.00 5.93
C ARG A 207 -0.83 9.08 6.38
N TYR A 208 -1.13 10.08 7.20
CA TYR A 208 -2.49 10.48 7.51
C TYR A 208 -2.83 11.80 6.84
N THR A 209 -4.07 11.91 6.38
CA THR A 209 -4.64 13.14 5.83
C THR A 209 -5.99 13.37 6.47
N ILE A 210 -6.10 14.40 7.30
CA ILE A 210 -7.36 14.87 7.91
C ILE A 210 -7.90 16.00 7.06
N THR A 211 -9.18 15.92 6.68
CA THR A 211 -9.87 17.00 5.96
C THR A 211 -11.06 17.49 6.77
N ALA A 212 -11.00 18.75 7.20
CA ALA A 212 -12.13 19.51 7.73
C ALA A 212 -12.82 20.22 6.57
N LYS A 213 -14.12 19.99 6.41
CA LYS A 213 -14.92 20.56 5.31
C LYS A 213 -16.14 21.26 5.85
N ASN A 214 -16.47 22.43 5.29
CA ASN A 214 -17.76 23.07 5.49
C ASN A 214 -18.55 23.03 4.17
N GLU A 215 -19.69 22.33 4.14
CA GLU A 215 -20.46 22.16 2.90
C GLU A 215 -21.45 23.29 2.59
N ALA A 216 -21.83 24.08 3.60
CA ALA A 216 -22.90 25.07 3.44
C ALA A 216 -22.33 26.37 2.84
N ALA A 217 -22.52 26.58 1.53
CA ALA A 217 -22.13 27.82 0.86
C ALA A 217 -22.70 29.05 1.59
N GLY A 218 -21.91 30.13 1.70
CA GLY A 218 -22.32 31.36 2.37
C GLY A 218 -22.20 31.36 3.90
N SER A 219 -21.86 30.22 4.49
CA SER A 219 -21.54 30.11 5.92
C SER A 219 -20.04 30.20 6.18
N VAL A 220 -19.66 30.31 7.45
CA VAL A 220 -18.29 30.14 7.92
C VAL A 220 -18.24 29.22 9.13
N TRP A 221 -17.22 28.38 9.21
CA TRP A 221 -16.84 27.64 10.41
C TRP A 221 -15.55 28.26 10.94
N ASN A 222 -15.65 28.93 12.09
CA ASN A 222 -14.60 29.72 12.69
C ASN A 222 -13.77 28.91 13.69
N ALA A 223 -12.55 29.38 13.96
CA ALA A 223 -11.65 28.84 14.99
C ALA A 223 -11.49 27.30 14.93
N VAL A 224 -11.49 26.75 13.72
CA VAL A 224 -11.40 25.31 13.50
C VAL A 224 -10.11 24.80 14.10
N THR A 225 -10.19 23.79 14.95
CA THR A 225 -9.05 23.11 15.55
C THR A 225 -9.17 21.62 15.28
N LEU A 226 -8.17 21.06 14.61
CA LEU A 226 -8.07 19.63 14.34
C LEU A 226 -7.33 18.94 15.49
N THR A 227 -7.88 17.83 15.97
CA THR A 227 -7.27 17.00 17.01
C THR A 227 -7.20 15.55 16.56
N ASP A 228 -6.10 14.88 16.89
CA ASP A 228 -5.81 13.53 16.45
C ASP A 228 -5.09 12.77 17.56
N ARG A 229 -5.78 11.83 18.20
CA ARG A 229 -5.19 10.98 19.25
C ARG A 229 -4.57 9.75 18.58
N LEU A 230 -3.27 9.83 18.35
CA LEU A 230 -2.50 8.83 17.61
C LEU A 230 -2.53 7.46 18.32
N PRO A 231 -2.63 6.36 17.55
CA PRO A 231 -2.34 5.02 18.05
C PRO A 231 -0.98 4.97 18.77
N ALA A 232 -0.90 4.22 19.87
CA ALA A 232 0.28 4.20 20.74
C ALA A 232 1.53 3.63 20.05
N CYS A 233 1.33 2.77 19.05
CA CYS A 233 2.38 2.13 18.27
C CYS A 233 2.97 3.01 17.16
N LEU A 234 2.59 4.30 17.09
CA LEU A 234 3.01 5.21 16.03
C LEU A 234 3.85 6.36 16.56
N ASP A 235 5.02 6.53 15.96
CA ASP A 235 5.88 7.70 16.15
C ASP A 235 5.64 8.69 15.02
N ILE A 236 5.02 9.83 15.34
CA ILE A 236 4.81 10.91 14.37
C ILE A 236 6.13 11.58 13.99
N ASP A 237 6.34 11.76 12.69
CA ASP A 237 7.42 12.56 12.11
C ASP A 237 6.96 14.02 12.05
N GLU A 238 7.25 14.77 13.11
CA GLU A 238 6.84 16.16 13.27
C GLU A 238 7.30 17.08 12.12
N GLY A 239 8.38 16.73 11.42
CA GLY A 239 8.87 17.47 10.25
C GLY A 239 7.97 17.40 9.02
N THR A 240 7.01 16.46 9.02
CA THR A 240 6.08 16.21 7.90
C THR A 240 4.71 16.88 8.07
N LEU A 241 4.45 17.53 9.21
CA LEU A 241 3.20 18.24 9.46
C LEU A 241 3.00 19.39 8.46
N ARG A 242 1.95 19.31 7.65
CA ARG A 242 1.57 20.31 6.66
C ARG A 242 0.09 20.65 6.79
N LEU A 243 -0.25 21.93 6.81
CA LEU A 243 -1.62 22.41 6.75
C LEU A 243 -1.81 23.23 5.47
N ASP A 244 -2.88 22.92 4.73
CA ASP A 244 -3.35 23.70 3.58
C ASP A 244 -4.79 24.13 3.87
N ASN A 245 -5.02 25.44 3.97
CA ASN A 245 -6.36 26.02 4.09
C ASN A 245 -6.47 27.23 3.15
N PRO A 246 -7.24 27.15 2.06
CA PRO A 246 -7.40 28.25 1.11
C PRO A 246 -8.02 29.52 1.72
N SER A 247 -8.72 29.40 2.85
CA SER A 247 -9.39 30.52 3.52
C SER A 247 -8.45 31.33 4.42
N GLU A 248 -7.23 30.85 4.64
CA GLU A 248 -6.23 31.46 5.49
C GLU A 248 -4.92 31.63 4.72
N PRO A 249 -4.05 32.59 5.09
CA PRO A 249 -2.73 32.77 4.47
C PRO A 249 -1.73 31.69 4.95
N LEU A 250 -2.19 30.44 5.07
CA LEU A 250 -1.43 29.32 5.60
C LEU A 250 -1.46 28.14 4.63
N LYS A 251 -0.33 27.95 3.96
CA LYS A 251 -0.06 26.79 3.12
C LYS A 251 1.36 26.31 3.33
N GLY A 252 1.53 25.24 4.10
CA GLY A 252 2.85 24.64 4.29
C GLY A 252 3.09 24.04 5.68
N SER A 253 4.36 24.03 6.08
CA SER A 253 4.83 23.41 7.32
C SER A 253 4.30 24.09 8.57
N LEU A 254 3.93 23.29 9.56
CA LEU A 254 3.60 23.78 10.90
C LEU A 254 4.84 23.83 11.78
N LYS A 255 4.82 24.71 12.78
CA LYS A 255 5.84 24.84 13.82
C LYS A 255 5.31 24.38 15.17
N ALA A 256 6.15 23.78 16.02
CA ALA A 256 5.75 23.45 17.38
C ALA A 256 5.44 24.74 18.20
N ALA A 257 4.31 24.73 18.91
CA ALA A 257 3.95 25.79 19.85
C ALA A 257 4.96 25.90 20.99
N ALA A 258 5.23 27.13 21.44
CA ALA A 258 6.23 27.38 22.47
C ALA A 258 5.71 27.04 23.88
N GLY A 259 6.49 26.23 24.62
CA GLY A 259 6.23 25.93 26.02
C GLY A 259 4.87 25.24 26.23
N SER A 260 4.05 25.80 27.12
CA SER A 260 2.74 25.25 27.48
C SER A 260 1.56 26.03 26.89
N ALA A 261 1.79 26.99 25.99
CA ALA A 261 0.73 27.75 25.33
C ALA A 261 -0.14 26.86 24.41
N ALA A 262 -1.41 27.24 24.23
CA ALA A 262 -2.23 26.64 23.18
C ALA A 262 -1.64 27.00 21.81
N PRO A 263 -1.58 26.06 20.85
CA PRO A 263 -1.12 26.37 19.52
C PRO A 263 -2.04 27.42 18.88
N VAL A 264 -1.47 28.29 18.05
CA VAL A 264 -2.20 29.24 17.19
C VAL A 264 -2.11 28.81 15.72
N LEU A 265 -2.78 29.52 14.82
CA LEU A 265 -2.71 29.24 13.38
C LEU A 265 -1.25 29.23 12.89
N GLY A 266 -0.86 28.16 12.19
CA GLY A 266 0.52 27.92 11.75
C GLY A 266 1.38 27.14 12.76
N GLU A 267 0.83 26.84 13.93
CA GLU A 267 1.47 26.01 14.94
C GLU A 267 0.75 24.67 15.14
N TYR A 268 1.46 23.72 15.73
CA TYR A 268 0.90 22.48 16.26
C TYR A 268 1.38 22.25 17.69
N ARG A 269 0.66 21.37 18.39
CA ARG A 269 1.09 20.82 19.66
C ARG A 269 0.90 19.32 19.67
N LEU A 270 1.85 18.62 20.27
CA LEU A 270 1.78 17.20 20.52
C LEU A 270 1.86 16.96 22.03
N SER A 271 0.88 16.27 22.59
CA SER A 271 0.84 16.00 24.03
C SER A 271 1.98 15.06 24.46
N ALA A 272 2.25 15.04 25.76
CA ALA A 272 2.90 13.89 26.37
C ALA A 272 2.00 12.64 26.18
N PRO A 273 2.57 11.42 26.18
CA PRO A 273 1.79 10.19 26.18
C PRO A 273 0.81 10.17 27.35
N ASP A 274 -0.42 9.76 27.09
CA ASP A 274 -1.43 9.50 28.12
C ASP A 274 -1.20 8.15 28.83
N GLY A 275 -2.14 7.74 29.69
CA GLY A 275 -2.04 6.47 30.44
C GLY A 275 -2.02 5.21 29.57
N GLU A 276 -2.32 5.33 28.28
CA GLU A 276 -2.28 4.24 27.29
C GLU A 276 -1.10 4.41 26.31
N GLY A 277 -0.20 5.36 26.57
CA GLY A 277 0.94 5.66 25.69
C GLY A 277 0.56 6.46 24.44
N ARG A 278 -0.69 6.89 24.29
CA ARG A 278 -1.15 7.64 23.10
C ARG A 278 -0.84 9.12 23.24
N ARG A 279 -0.49 9.76 22.12
CA ARG A 279 -0.23 11.20 22.06
C ARG A 279 -1.31 11.88 21.23
N THR A 280 -1.74 13.06 21.64
CA THR A 280 -2.72 13.87 20.92
C THR A 280 -2.03 15.01 20.18
N LEU A 281 -2.16 15.01 18.87
CA LEU A 281 -1.82 16.13 18.00
C LEU A 281 -2.98 17.13 18.01
N THR A 282 -2.66 18.42 18.10
CA THR A 282 -3.61 19.53 18.03
C THR A 282 -3.05 20.59 17.08
N ALA A 283 -3.84 20.96 16.07
CA ALA A 283 -3.45 21.94 15.06
C ALA A 283 -4.64 22.85 14.72
N PRO A 284 -4.57 24.16 15.05
CA PRO A 284 -5.56 25.14 14.60
C PRO A 284 -5.51 25.30 13.08
N ALA A 285 -6.66 25.11 12.45
CA ALA A 285 -6.87 25.26 11.02
C ALA A 285 -7.43 26.63 10.62
N GLY A 286 -7.91 27.44 11.57
CA GLY A 286 -8.44 28.78 11.30
C GLY A 286 -9.89 28.73 10.80
N ARG A 287 -10.26 29.60 9.86
CA ARG A 287 -11.62 29.66 9.30
C ARG A 287 -11.77 28.72 8.11
N VAL A 288 -12.93 28.09 7.96
CA VAL A 288 -13.29 27.30 6.78
C VAL A 288 -14.62 27.82 6.22
N TYR A 289 -14.55 28.53 5.11
CA TYR A 289 -15.73 29.03 4.41
C TYR A 289 -16.56 27.90 3.81
N GLY A 290 -17.83 28.18 3.56
CA GLY A 290 -18.73 27.28 2.83
C GLY A 290 -18.15 26.82 1.50
N ALA A 291 -18.34 25.55 1.18
CA ALA A 291 -17.75 24.87 0.02
C ALA A 291 -16.21 24.84 -0.02
N SER A 292 -15.54 25.09 1.11
CA SER A 292 -14.09 25.03 1.26
C SER A 292 -13.65 23.93 2.25
N THR A 293 -12.35 23.68 2.31
CA THR A 293 -11.72 22.67 3.14
C THR A 293 -10.41 23.15 3.74
N ALA A 294 -10.08 22.66 4.94
CA ALA A 294 -8.73 22.68 5.48
C ALA A 294 -8.20 21.25 5.58
N THR A 295 -6.95 21.02 5.18
CA THR A 295 -6.32 19.70 5.13
C THR A 295 -5.03 19.67 5.93
N LEU A 296 -4.97 18.80 6.95
CA LEU A 296 -3.77 18.49 7.72
C LEU A 296 -3.19 17.16 7.27
N THR A 297 -1.91 17.15 6.89
CA THR A 297 -1.17 15.94 6.50
C THR A 297 0.03 15.74 7.40
N PHE A 298 0.28 14.50 7.82
CA PHE A 298 1.46 14.11 8.58
C PHE A 298 1.79 12.63 8.35
N GLU A 299 3.02 12.25 8.65
CA GLU A 299 3.52 10.89 8.52
C GLU A 299 3.92 10.33 9.89
N CYS A 300 3.72 9.03 10.08
CA CYS A 300 4.11 8.29 11.27
C CYS A 300 4.95 7.09 10.87
N THR A 301 5.90 6.70 11.72
CA THR A 301 6.61 5.42 11.63
C THR A 301 6.00 4.45 12.64
N VAL A 302 5.80 3.20 12.23
CA VAL A 302 5.35 2.13 13.13
C VAL A 302 6.52 1.71 14.03
N GLN A 303 6.29 1.69 15.34
CA GLN A 303 7.31 1.29 16.32
C GLN A 303 7.78 -0.16 16.09
N ALA A 304 9.03 -0.44 16.48
CA ALA A 304 9.66 -1.75 16.25
C ALA A 304 8.97 -2.90 17.00
N ASP A 305 8.46 -2.62 18.19
CA ASP A 305 7.79 -3.55 19.11
C ASP A 305 6.27 -3.64 18.90
N ALA A 306 5.72 -2.92 17.91
CA ALA A 306 4.29 -2.84 17.67
C ALA A 306 3.61 -4.19 17.35
N ALA A 307 4.39 -5.22 17.00
CA ALA A 307 3.92 -6.57 16.72
C ALA A 307 4.82 -7.65 17.34
N ASP A 308 5.42 -7.36 18.50
CA ASP A 308 6.15 -8.37 19.28
C ASP A 308 5.23 -9.55 19.69
N PRO A 309 5.79 -10.71 20.08
CA PRO A 309 5.00 -11.86 20.51
C PRO A 309 3.96 -11.51 21.58
N GLY A 310 2.68 -11.78 21.29
CA GLY A 310 1.55 -11.47 22.17
C GLY A 310 1.04 -10.02 22.12
N ILE A 311 1.63 -9.17 21.27
CA ILE A 311 1.20 -7.78 21.04
C ILE A 311 0.42 -7.69 19.73
N ALA A 312 -0.74 -7.05 19.79
CA ALA A 312 -1.59 -6.75 18.65
C ALA A 312 -1.92 -5.25 18.64
N SER A 313 -1.05 -4.45 18.04
CA SER A 313 -1.26 -3.00 17.99
C SER A 313 -2.33 -2.62 16.98
N ASP A 314 -3.37 -1.94 17.45
CA ASP A 314 -4.42 -1.34 16.62
C ASP A 314 -3.90 -0.12 15.87
N LEU A 315 -4.27 0.01 14.60
CA LEU A 315 -3.95 1.16 13.73
C LEU A 315 -5.15 2.07 13.50
N ALA A 316 -6.33 1.73 14.01
CA ALA A 316 -7.52 2.56 13.89
C ALA A 316 -7.26 3.95 14.47
N ASN A 317 -7.23 4.95 13.59
CA ASN A 317 -6.95 6.31 13.98
C ASN A 317 -8.14 7.23 13.65
N ILE A 318 -8.60 8.01 14.62
CA ILE A 318 -9.79 8.86 14.53
C ILE A 318 -9.35 10.32 14.61
N ALA A 319 -9.88 11.17 13.75
CA ALA A 319 -9.70 12.61 13.85
C ALA A 319 -10.96 13.27 14.39
N GLU A 320 -10.76 14.33 15.17
CA GLU A 320 -11.81 15.18 15.70
C GLU A 320 -11.56 16.61 15.24
N ALA A 321 -12.62 17.41 15.23
CA ALA A 321 -12.51 18.83 14.95
C ALA A 321 -13.50 19.61 15.83
N THR A 322 -13.07 20.77 16.28
CA THR A 322 -13.94 21.73 16.99
C THR A 322 -13.89 23.08 16.31
N GLY A 323 -14.92 23.90 16.54
CA GLY A 323 -14.93 25.28 16.07
C GLY A 323 -16.19 26.01 16.51
N THR A 324 -16.46 27.14 15.86
CA THR A 324 -17.61 27.99 16.16
C THR A 324 -18.27 28.52 14.89
N ARG A 325 -19.42 29.17 15.06
CA ARG A 325 -20.10 29.93 14.01
C ARG A 325 -20.60 31.27 14.56
N PRO A 326 -20.78 32.30 13.72
CA PRO A 326 -21.43 33.54 14.12
C PRO A 326 -22.84 33.30 14.67
N ASP A 327 -23.20 33.98 15.76
CA ASP A 327 -24.56 33.95 16.32
C ASP A 327 -25.49 34.86 15.51
N PRO A 328 -26.52 34.32 14.82
CA PRO A 328 -27.45 35.14 14.02
C PRO A 328 -28.27 36.13 14.85
N GLU A 329 -28.46 35.87 16.14
CA GLU A 329 -29.27 36.72 17.03
C GLU A 329 -28.42 37.72 17.82
N HIS A 330 -27.11 37.51 17.91
CA HIS A 330 -26.18 38.35 18.68
C HIS A 330 -24.91 38.66 17.89
N PRO A 331 -24.90 39.73 17.07
CA PRO A 331 -23.72 40.14 16.30
C PRO A 331 -22.46 40.27 17.17
N GLY A 332 -21.34 39.73 16.68
CA GLY A 332 -20.06 39.70 17.38
C GLY A 332 -19.90 38.58 18.40
N LYS A 333 -20.90 37.71 18.59
CA LYS A 333 -20.79 36.49 19.39
C LYS A 333 -20.69 35.25 18.50
N GLU A 334 -20.12 34.20 19.07
CA GLU A 334 -19.89 32.91 18.42
C GLU A 334 -20.61 31.79 19.20
N LEU A 335 -21.16 30.82 18.47
CA LEU A 335 -21.78 29.60 18.99
C LEU A 335 -20.89 28.40 18.66
N PRO A 336 -20.76 27.40 19.55
CA PRO A 336 -19.97 26.21 19.27
C PRO A 336 -20.57 25.41 18.10
N GLU A 337 -19.70 24.90 17.24
CA GLU A 337 -20.05 24.06 16.10
C GLU A 337 -19.00 22.95 15.95
N ASN A 338 -19.33 21.76 16.42
CA ASN A 338 -18.43 20.62 16.44
C ASN A 338 -19.07 19.46 15.65
N PRO A 339 -18.50 19.02 14.52
CA PRO A 339 -18.98 17.85 13.81
C PRO A 339 -18.72 16.57 14.59
N GLU A 340 -19.38 15.48 14.18
CA GLU A 340 -19.01 14.13 14.64
C GLU A 340 -17.55 13.81 14.26
N PRO A 341 -16.82 13.02 15.08
CA PRO A 341 -15.50 12.54 14.74
C PRO A 341 -15.48 11.78 13.40
N SER A 342 -14.30 11.67 12.79
CA SER A 342 -14.15 10.88 11.57
C SER A 342 -14.41 9.40 11.86
N ASP A 343 -14.81 8.65 10.83
CA ASP A 343 -14.69 7.20 10.88
C ASP A 343 -13.22 6.79 11.17
N PRO A 344 -12.99 5.65 11.84
CA PRO A 344 -11.64 5.15 12.04
C PRO A 344 -10.92 4.90 10.72
N ALA A 345 -9.76 5.53 10.54
CA ALA A 345 -8.92 5.36 9.36
C ALA A 345 -7.80 4.36 9.64
N THR A 346 -7.69 3.34 8.79
CA THR A 346 -6.59 2.37 8.75
C THR A 346 -6.04 2.26 7.33
N PRO A 347 -4.75 1.94 7.16
CA PRO A 347 -4.26 1.59 5.84
C PRO A 347 -5.04 0.37 5.28
N PRO A 348 -5.23 0.28 3.95
CA PRO A 348 -5.97 -0.84 3.36
C PRO A 348 -5.47 -2.20 3.85
N LYS A 349 -6.40 -3.11 4.17
CA LYS A 349 -6.14 -4.47 4.68
C LYS A 349 -5.34 -4.55 6.00
N SER A 350 -5.20 -3.44 6.74
CA SER A 350 -4.32 -3.38 7.92
C SER A 350 -5.02 -2.76 9.14
N PRO A 351 -6.01 -3.43 9.75
CA PRO A 351 -6.59 -2.95 11.00
C PRO A 351 -5.57 -2.98 12.16
N THR A 352 -4.59 -3.88 12.11
CA THR A 352 -3.51 -4.02 13.10
C THR A 352 -2.15 -4.05 12.43
N VAL A 353 -1.09 -3.87 13.22
CA VAL A 353 0.29 -4.13 12.78
C VAL A 353 0.53 -5.64 12.72
N ALA A 354 1.01 -6.13 11.58
CA ALA A 354 1.44 -7.51 11.38
C ALA A 354 2.93 -7.66 11.75
N PRO A 355 3.39 -8.85 12.21
CA PRO A 355 4.81 -9.12 12.44
C PRO A 355 5.65 -8.89 11.19
N ALA A 356 6.96 -8.72 11.37
CA ALA A 356 7.90 -8.69 10.26
C ALA A 356 7.97 -10.05 9.54
N ASP A 357 8.47 -10.04 8.30
CA ASP A 357 8.64 -11.27 7.53
C ASP A 357 9.77 -12.15 8.11
N PRO A 358 9.58 -13.48 8.18
CA PRO A 358 10.55 -14.40 8.77
C PRO A 358 11.74 -14.66 7.84
N ASP A 359 12.86 -15.08 8.42
CA ASP A 359 13.99 -15.69 7.69
C ASP A 359 13.98 -17.20 7.96
N VAL A 360 13.26 -17.94 7.12
CA VAL A 360 12.93 -19.35 7.38
C VAL A 360 14.05 -20.28 6.92
N LYS A 361 14.50 -21.14 7.82
CA LYS A 361 15.50 -22.17 7.52
C LYS A 361 15.07 -23.51 8.05
N ILE A 362 15.26 -24.54 7.24
CA ILE A 362 15.00 -25.92 7.62
C ILE A 362 16.22 -26.79 7.34
N THR A 363 16.57 -27.66 8.27
CA THR A 363 17.66 -28.63 8.15
C THR A 363 17.18 -30.02 8.53
N LYS A 364 17.82 -31.05 7.97
CA LYS A 364 17.48 -32.44 8.21
C LYS A 364 18.73 -33.29 8.34
N SER A 365 18.68 -34.26 9.22
CA SER A 365 19.71 -35.29 9.38
C SER A 365 19.06 -36.67 9.53
N VAL A 366 19.84 -37.70 9.26
CA VAL A 366 19.44 -39.10 9.42
C VAL A 366 20.56 -39.87 10.08
N GLU A 367 20.21 -40.76 11.01
CA GLU A 367 21.12 -41.72 11.62
C GLU A 367 20.47 -43.10 11.71
N ASN A 368 21.29 -44.15 11.70
CA ASN A 368 20.81 -45.50 11.94
C ASN A 368 20.73 -45.74 13.46
N ALA A 369 19.51 -45.75 13.99
CA ALA A 369 19.26 -45.93 15.42
C ALA A 369 19.46 -47.38 15.88
N THR A 370 19.27 -48.36 14.98
CA THR A 370 19.55 -49.78 15.26
C THR A 370 21.05 -50.06 15.33
N ALA A 371 21.84 -49.45 14.44
CA ALA A 371 23.29 -49.62 14.34
C ALA A 371 24.01 -48.26 14.25
N PRO A 372 24.14 -47.52 15.37
CA PRO A 372 24.78 -46.21 15.37
C PRO A 372 26.21 -46.23 14.81
N GLY A 373 26.50 -45.29 13.89
CA GLY A 373 27.82 -45.18 13.25
C GLY A 373 28.12 -46.21 12.16
N ALA A 374 27.19 -47.13 11.86
CA ALA A 374 27.33 -48.06 10.75
C ALA A 374 27.35 -47.31 9.41
N LYS A 375 28.21 -47.75 8.50
CA LYS A 375 28.31 -47.20 7.13
C LYS A 375 27.26 -47.76 6.17
N VAL A 376 26.51 -48.76 6.62
CA VAL A 376 25.49 -49.47 5.85
C VAL A 376 24.22 -49.57 6.66
N THR A 377 23.10 -49.62 5.96
CA THR A 377 21.76 -49.80 6.52
C THR A 377 21.16 -51.06 5.90
N ARG A 378 20.49 -51.88 6.72
CA ARG A 378 19.87 -53.14 6.30
C ARG A 378 18.36 -53.07 6.38
N VAL A 379 17.69 -53.98 5.68
CA VAL A 379 16.25 -54.20 5.87
C VAL A 379 15.98 -54.56 7.35
N GLY A 380 14.99 -53.90 7.94
CA GLY A 380 14.64 -54.01 9.35
C GLY A 380 15.35 -53.02 10.27
N ASP A 381 16.38 -52.30 9.80
CA ASP A 381 16.98 -51.23 10.59
C ASP A 381 15.99 -50.08 10.82
N VAL A 382 16.15 -49.40 11.94
CA VAL A 382 15.39 -48.19 12.28
C VAL A 382 16.28 -46.98 12.03
N LEU A 383 15.80 -46.06 11.20
CA LEU A 383 16.43 -44.79 10.92
C LEU A 383 15.73 -43.69 11.69
N ARG A 384 16.49 -42.86 12.40
CA ARG A 384 15.99 -41.67 13.06
C ARG A 384 16.23 -40.46 12.17
N TYR A 385 15.17 -39.75 11.85
CA TYR A 385 15.23 -38.45 11.20
C TYR A 385 15.03 -37.35 12.23
N THR A 386 15.85 -36.31 12.11
CA THR A 386 15.73 -35.08 12.90
C THR A 386 15.62 -33.92 11.92
N VAL A 387 14.52 -33.17 12.01
CA VAL A 387 14.22 -32.01 11.17
C VAL A 387 14.12 -30.79 12.08
N THR A 388 14.99 -29.81 11.87
CA THR A 388 14.98 -28.54 12.62
C THR A 388 14.51 -27.42 11.71
N LEU A 389 13.42 -26.76 12.11
CA LEU A 389 12.89 -25.57 11.46
C LEU A 389 13.15 -24.36 12.36
N SER A 390 13.82 -23.34 11.85
CA SER A 390 14.14 -22.09 12.56
C SER A 390 13.68 -20.85 11.79
N ASN A 391 13.37 -19.79 12.53
CA ASN A 391 13.26 -18.44 12.01
C ASN A 391 14.49 -17.64 12.47
N GLU A 392 15.44 -17.40 11.57
CA GLU A 392 16.70 -16.69 11.83
C GLU A 392 16.54 -15.15 11.76
N GLY A 393 15.31 -14.66 11.57
CA GLY A 393 14.99 -13.25 11.43
C GLY A 393 14.95 -12.48 12.75
N ALA A 394 14.54 -11.20 12.67
CA ALA A 394 14.39 -10.32 13.82
C ALA A 394 13.33 -10.86 14.81
N ALA A 395 13.46 -10.56 16.11
CA ALA A 395 12.59 -11.13 17.15
C ALA A 395 11.07 -10.87 16.94
N ASN A 396 10.73 -9.77 16.26
CA ASN A 396 9.37 -9.39 15.88
C ASN A 396 8.92 -9.95 14.53
N SER A 397 9.71 -10.84 13.90
CA SER A 397 9.31 -11.58 12.71
C SER A 397 8.62 -12.88 13.07
N CYS A 398 7.73 -13.36 12.21
CA CYS A 398 6.98 -14.58 12.48
C CYS A 398 6.65 -15.33 11.20
N LEU A 399 6.95 -16.63 11.16
CA LEU A 399 6.30 -17.55 10.21
C LEU A 399 5.01 -18.04 10.86
N GLN A 400 3.87 -17.56 10.35
CA GLN A 400 2.56 -17.84 10.95
C GLN A 400 2.06 -19.21 10.51
N ASN A 401 1.39 -19.93 11.42
CA ASN A 401 0.82 -21.25 11.18
C ASN A 401 1.83 -22.23 10.56
N ALA A 402 3.04 -22.24 11.11
CA ALA A 402 4.13 -23.03 10.56
C ALA A 402 3.78 -24.53 10.59
N VAL A 403 4.14 -25.25 9.53
CA VAL A 403 3.97 -26.71 9.42
C VAL A 403 5.27 -27.31 8.90
N VAL A 404 5.72 -28.39 9.53
CA VAL A 404 6.80 -29.24 9.01
C VAL A 404 6.16 -30.44 8.32
N SER A 405 6.54 -30.69 7.07
CA SER A 405 6.10 -31.88 6.33
C SER A 405 7.26 -32.66 5.70
N ASP A 406 7.08 -33.97 5.57
CA ASP A 406 8.14 -34.91 5.20
C ASP A 406 7.55 -36.05 4.33
N PRO A 407 7.69 -35.98 3.00
CA PRO A 407 7.29 -37.08 2.12
C PRO A 407 8.31 -38.22 2.20
N LEU A 408 7.88 -39.37 2.72
CA LEU A 408 8.75 -40.52 2.94
C LEU A 408 8.95 -41.35 1.66
N PRO A 409 10.21 -41.69 1.32
CA PRO A 409 10.53 -42.63 0.25
C PRO A 409 9.80 -43.97 0.37
N ALA A 410 9.63 -44.65 -0.76
CA ALA A 410 9.10 -46.00 -0.79
C ALA A 410 9.95 -46.95 0.07
N GLY A 411 9.28 -47.83 0.82
CA GLY A 411 9.93 -48.76 1.72
C GLY A 411 10.43 -48.18 3.05
N LEU A 412 10.29 -46.88 3.32
CA LEU A 412 10.50 -46.32 4.66
C LEU A 412 9.14 -46.09 5.33
N GLU A 413 8.86 -46.80 6.42
CA GLU A 413 7.58 -46.70 7.13
C GLU A 413 7.80 -46.19 8.57
N PRO A 414 7.00 -45.22 9.05
CA PRO A 414 7.11 -44.73 10.43
C PRO A 414 6.97 -45.83 11.47
N VAL A 415 7.80 -45.76 12.51
CA VAL A 415 7.66 -46.57 13.72
C VAL A 415 6.52 -45.98 14.55
N ALA A 416 5.57 -46.82 14.97
CA ALA A 416 4.41 -46.38 15.75
C ALA A 416 4.83 -45.68 17.05
N ASN A 417 4.20 -44.56 17.36
CA ASN A 417 4.45 -43.67 18.49
C ASN A 417 5.89 -43.13 18.57
N SER A 418 6.60 -43.03 17.43
CA SER A 418 7.96 -42.48 17.39
C SER A 418 8.04 -40.98 17.08
N ILE A 419 6.95 -40.40 16.57
CA ILE A 419 6.93 -39.01 16.12
C ILE A 419 6.83 -38.09 17.34
N LYS A 420 7.76 -37.15 17.46
CA LYS A 420 7.77 -36.13 18.51
C LYS A 420 8.20 -34.78 17.96
N LEU A 421 7.65 -33.71 18.53
CA LEU A 421 8.05 -32.33 18.25
C LEU A 421 8.64 -31.73 19.52
N VAL A 422 9.79 -31.08 19.43
CA VAL A 422 10.29 -30.15 20.45
C VAL A 422 9.85 -28.76 20.03
N SER A 423 8.94 -28.14 20.79
CA SER A 423 8.45 -26.79 20.52
C SER A 423 9.47 -25.71 20.87
N ALA A 424 9.20 -24.47 20.46
CA ALA A 424 10.10 -23.32 20.63
C ALA A 424 10.42 -22.93 22.09
N ASP A 425 9.63 -23.41 23.04
CA ASP A 425 9.86 -23.28 24.49
C ASP A 425 10.69 -24.43 25.07
N GLY A 426 11.07 -25.42 24.26
CA GLY A 426 11.81 -26.62 24.65
C GLY A 426 10.94 -27.78 25.13
N THR A 427 9.61 -27.65 25.11
CA THR A 427 8.68 -28.72 25.51
C THR A 427 8.69 -29.85 24.48
N GLU A 428 8.85 -31.10 24.91
CA GLU A 428 8.66 -32.27 24.05
C GLU A 428 7.16 -32.65 24.00
N VAL A 429 6.61 -32.67 22.79
CA VAL A 429 5.22 -33.04 22.49
C VAL A 429 5.21 -34.33 21.68
N ALA A 430 4.55 -35.37 22.20
CA ALA A 430 4.29 -36.58 21.45
C ALA A 430 3.27 -36.29 20.33
N VAL A 431 3.60 -36.66 19.10
CA VAL A 431 2.73 -36.47 17.93
C VAL A 431 2.03 -37.79 17.64
N ALA A 432 0.72 -37.74 17.43
CA ALA A 432 -0.04 -38.94 17.08
C ALA A 432 0.35 -39.48 15.70
N ASP A 433 0.36 -40.81 15.55
CA ASP A 433 0.70 -41.51 14.29
C ASP A 433 -0.18 -41.09 13.10
N SER A 434 -1.36 -40.51 13.35
CA SER A 434 -2.21 -39.91 12.32
C SER A 434 -1.59 -38.69 11.61
N ALA A 435 -0.42 -38.22 12.05
CA ALA A 435 0.40 -37.26 11.30
C ALA A 435 0.96 -37.85 10.00
N TYR A 436 1.05 -39.19 9.88
CA TYR A 436 1.45 -39.85 8.64
C TYR A 436 0.22 -40.15 7.77
N ASP A 437 0.10 -39.44 6.66
CA ASP A 437 -0.87 -39.79 5.61
C ASP A 437 -0.30 -40.91 4.74
N LYS A 438 -0.98 -42.07 4.75
CA LYS A 438 -0.53 -43.26 4.01
C LYS A 438 -0.72 -43.14 2.49
N ALA A 439 -1.66 -42.32 2.03
CA ALA A 439 -1.96 -42.19 0.61
C ALA A 439 -0.89 -41.35 -0.10
N SER A 440 -0.47 -40.23 0.52
CA SER A 440 0.62 -39.38 0.04
C SER A 440 1.99 -39.79 0.57
N ARG A 441 2.04 -40.70 1.56
CA ARG A 441 3.24 -41.08 2.32
C ARG A 441 3.92 -39.88 2.98
N THR A 442 3.15 -38.96 3.55
CA THR A 442 3.70 -37.70 4.09
C THR A 442 3.42 -37.60 5.58
N ILE A 443 4.47 -37.33 6.38
CA ILE A 443 4.29 -36.86 7.75
C ILE A 443 4.03 -35.35 7.68
N ALA A 444 3.01 -34.84 8.37
CA ALA A 444 2.76 -33.40 8.49
C ALA A 444 2.35 -33.02 9.92
N VAL A 445 3.08 -32.07 10.51
CA VAL A 445 2.93 -31.65 11.91
C VAL A 445 2.90 -30.13 12.01
N THR A 446 1.91 -29.57 12.72
CA THR A 446 1.91 -28.13 13.04
C THR A 446 3.04 -27.79 14.00
N ALA A 447 3.75 -26.71 13.69
CA ALA A 447 4.85 -26.15 14.48
C ALA A 447 4.41 -24.91 15.29
N GLY A 448 3.17 -24.45 15.13
CA GLY A 448 2.71 -23.20 15.75
C GLY A 448 3.18 -21.95 15.01
N ASP A 449 3.15 -20.81 15.68
CA ASP A 449 3.75 -19.59 15.15
C ASP A 449 5.24 -19.50 15.50
N LEU A 450 6.10 -19.44 14.48
CA LEU A 450 7.54 -19.47 14.67
C LEU A 450 8.14 -18.06 14.63
N TRP A 451 8.27 -17.49 15.82
CA TRP A 451 8.86 -16.16 16.03
C TRP A 451 10.38 -16.12 15.81
N GLY A 452 10.92 -14.94 15.51
CA GLY A 452 12.33 -14.75 15.23
C GLY A 452 13.25 -15.19 16.37
N GLY A 453 14.35 -15.83 16.00
CA GLY A 453 15.30 -16.45 16.92
C GLY A 453 14.80 -17.73 17.60
N LYS A 454 13.66 -18.28 17.17
CA LYS A 454 13.12 -19.55 17.66
C LYS A 454 13.33 -20.69 16.66
N GLU A 455 13.32 -21.90 17.18
CA GLU A 455 13.36 -23.14 16.40
C GLU A 455 12.42 -24.18 16.99
N VAL A 456 11.98 -25.11 16.14
CA VAL A 456 11.29 -26.33 16.52
C VAL A 456 12.01 -27.53 15.90
N VAL A 457 11.91 -28.68 16.56
CA VAL A 457 12.59 -29.91 16.11
C VAL A 457 11.60 -31.06 16.01
N LEU A 458 11.33 -31.54 14.80
CA LEU A 458 10.56 -32.75 14.55
C LEU A 458 11.51 -33.95 14.49
N VAL A 459 11.24 -34.96 15.31
CA VAL A 459 11.98 -36.23 15.31
C VAL A 459 11.00 -37.37 15.04
N PHE A 460 11.36 -38.28 14.14
CA PHE A 460 10.59 -39.49 13.89
C PHE A 460 11.50 -40.63 13.48
N ASP A 461 11.10 -41.84 13.83
CA ASP A 461 11.82 -43.06 13.46
C ASP A 461 11.07 -43.76 12.32
N VAL A 462 11.79 -44.33 11.35
CA VAL A 462 11.24 -45.17 10.29
C VAL A 462 11.94 -46.51 10.24
N THR A 463 11.19 -47.58 9.97
CA THR A 463 11.75 -48.90 9.68
C THR A 463 12.04 -49.03 8.18
N VAL A 464 13.21 -49.56 7.86
CA VAL A 464 13.61 -49.90 6.49
C VAL A 464 12.93 -51.19 6.07
N GLY A 465 11.91 -51.06 5.22
CA GLY A 465 11.22 -52.16 4.57
C GLY A 465 11.97 -52.71 3.36
N LYS A 466 11.52 -53.88 2.88
CA LYS A 466 12.10 -54.57 1.72
C LYS A 466 12.04 -53.73 0.44
N GLU A 467 11.00 -52.91 0.28
CA GLU A 467 10.79 -52.05 -0.88
C GLU A 467 11.81 -50.89 -1.00
N ALA A 468 12.57 -50.60 0.07
CA ALA A 468 13.63 -49.59 0.02
C ALA A 468 14.86 -50.08 -0.78
N MET A 469 14.99 -51.40 -0.98
CA MET A 469 16.10 -51.98 -1.74
C MET A 469 15.99 -51.64 -3.23
N GLY A 470 17.01 -50.97 -3.76
CA GLY A 470 17.04 -50.50 -5.14
C GLY A 470 16.16 -49.28 -5.42
N ALA A 471 15.44 -48.76 -4.41
CA ALA A 471 14.64 -47.54 -4.51
C ALA A 471 15.50 -46.27 -4.33
N ASN A 472 14.92 -45.13 -4.70
CA ASN A 472 15.50 -43.83 -4.37
C ASN A 472 15.18 -43.45 -2.92
N ASN A 473 16.14 -43.65 -2.02
CA ASN A 473 15.98 -43.38 -0.58
C ASN A 473 16.37 -41.94 -0.18
N VAL A 474 16.43 -41.03 -1.14
CA VAL A 474 16.59 -39.59 -0.87
C VAL A 474 15.37 -39.08 -0.13
N ASN A 475 15.57 -38.48 1.04
CA ASN A 475 14.51 -37.87 1.83
C ASN A 475 14.73 -36.36 1.97
N ILE A 476 13.65 -35.58 1.93
CA ILE A 476 13.64 -34.11 2.11
C ILE A 476 12.57 -33.73 3.13
N ALA A 477 12.71 -32.58 3.78
CA ALA A 477 11.64 -31.98 4.58
C ALA A 477 11.29 -30.60 4.04
N LEU A 478 10.04 -30.20 4.26
CA LEU A 478 9.45 -28.96 3.78
C LEU A 478 8.89 -28.18 4.97
N ALA A 479 9.15 -26.88 5.01
CA ALA A 479 8.53 -25.94 5.93
C ALA A 479 7.47 -25.14 5.17
N HIS A 480 6.28 -25.04 5.76
CA HIS A 480 5.16 -24.25 5.24
C HIS A 480 4.72 -23.24 6.30
N GLY A 481 3.99 -22.21 5.87
CA GLY A 481 3.45 -21.17 6.74
C GLY A 481 3.13 -19.90 5.97
N THR A 482 2.43 -18.97 6.61
CA THR A 482 2.06 -17.69 6.02
C THR A 482 3.11 -16.63 6.36
N VAL A 483 3.62 -15.95 5.34
CA VAL A 483 4.46 -14.75 5.49
C VAL A 483 3.55 -13.56 5.77
N PRO A 484 3.77 -12.78 6.85
CA PRO A 484 2.85 -11.73 7.28
C PRO A 484 2.54 -10.66 6.22
N SER A 485 3.50 -10.28 5.38
CA SER A 485 3.31 -9.29 4.31
C SER A 485 2.42 -9.76 3.15
N GLU A 486 2.27 -11.08 2.95
CA GLU A 486 1.44 -11.68 1.90
C GLU A 486 0.09 -12.19 2.42
N GLY A 487 -0.04 -12.31 3.75
CA GLY A 487 -1.25 -12.76 4.42
C GLY A 487 -2.39 -11.72 4.44
N PRO A 488 -3.56 -12.08 4.99
CA PRO A 488 -4.70 -11.17 5.12
C PRO A 488 -4.47 -9.98 6.08
N GLY A 489 -3.26 -9.84 6.64
CA GLY A 489 -2.96 -8.99 7.79
C GLY A 489 -3.52 -9.58 9.09
N GLY A 490 -2.96 -9.18 10.23
CA GLY A 490 -3.49 -9.56 11.55
C GLY A 490 -2.49 -10.24 12.48
N THR A 491 -2.93 -10.42 13.71
CA THR A 491 -2.18 -11.07 14.79
C THR A 491 -2.02 -12.57 14.50
N PRO A 492 -0.83 -13.15 14.73
CA PRO A 492 -0.61 -14.59 14.66
C PRO A 492 -1.60 -15.36 15.56
N ALA A 493 -2.11 -16.50 15.09
CA ALA A 493 -3.19 -17.25 15.73
C ALA A 493 -2.72 -18.26 16.79
N ASP A 494 -1.42 -18.54 16.81
CA ASP A 494 -0.68 -19.45 17.66
C ASP A 494 -1.31 -20.85 17.78
N PRO A 495 -1.39 -21.62 16.67
CA PRO A 495 -1.95 -22.96 16.71
C PRO A 495 -1.08 -23.88 17.58
N GLU A 496 -1.72 -24.71 18.41
CA GLU A 496 -1.02 -25.61 19.34
C GLU A 496 0.00 -26.51 18.59
N PRO A 497 1.31 -26.41 18.87
CA PRO A 497 2.32 -27.23 18.21
C PRO A 497 2.15 -28.73 18.47
N GLY A 498 2.67 -29.56 17.55
CA GLY A 498 2.72 -31.02 17.73
C GLY A 498 1.44 -31.76 17.37
N LYS A 499 0.45 -31.08 16.77
CA LYS A 499 -0.74 -31.75 16.22
C LYS A 499 -0.50 -32.26 14.79
N PRO A 500 -1.04 -33.44 14.44
CA PRO A 500 -1.20 -33.85 13.05
C PRO A 500 -1.96 -32.79 12.25
N THR A 501 -1.54 -32.56 11.01
CA THR A 501 -2.27 -31.75 10.04
C THR A 501 -2.30 -32.45 8.68
N ALA A 502 -3.18 -32.01 7.78
CA ALA A 502 -3.16 -32.50 6.42
C ALA A 502 -1.85 -32.06 5.72
N PRO A 503 -1.27 -32.87 4.82
CA PRO A 503 -0.15 -32.46 4.00
C PRO A 503 -0.47 -31.14 3.28
N PRO A 504 0.34 -30.08 3.48
CA PRO A 504 0.10 -28.80 2.81
C PRO A 504 0.20 -28.95 1.29
N ALA A 505 -0.63 -28.21 0.56
CA ALA A 505 -0.72 -28.23 -0.90
C ALA A 505 -0.15 -26.96 -1.54
N ASP A 506 0.13 -25.95 -0.72
CA ASP A 506 0.81 -24.70 -1.06
C ASP A 506 2.31 -24.92 -1.24
N ASP A 507 2.95 -23.93 -1.88
CA ASP A 507 4.39 -23.94 -2.06
C ASP A 507 5.08 -23.77 -0.69
N PRO A 508 6.11 -24.57 -0.39
CA PRO A 508 6.80 -24.47 0.89
C PRO A 508 7.57 -23.15 1.00
N ALA A 509 7.56 -22.57 2.19
CA ALA A 509 8.39 -21.43 2.55
C ALA A 509 9.90 -21.77 2.51
N SER A 510 10.27 -23.02 2.81
CA SER A 510 11.64 -23.51 2.74
C SER A 510 11.69 -25.03 2.63
N PHE A 511 12.79 -25.59 2.12
CA PHE A 511 12.98 -27.04 2.04
C PHE A 511 14.44 -27.43 2.27
N THR A 512 14.65 -28.65 2.74
CA THR A 512 16.00 -29.14 3.04
C THR A 512 16.70 -29.61 1.76
N PRO A 513 18.04 -29.55 1.72
CA PRO A 513 18.80 -30.37 0.78
C PRO A 513 18.43 -31.86 0.92
N PRO A 514 18.59 -32.66 -0.15
CA PRO A 514 18.48 -34.12 -0.11
C PRO A 514 19.35 -34.76 0.98
N VAL A 515 18.74 -35.59 1.83
CA VAL A 515 19.45 -36.41 2.82
C VAL A 515 19.26 -37.88 2.47
N VAL A 516 20.36 -38.62 2.40
CA VAL A 516 20.35 -40.06 2.07
C VAL A 516 20.84 -40.84 3.30
N PRO A 517 20.17 -41.93 3.69
CA PRO A 517 20.70 -42.81 4.73
C PRO A 517 22.04 -43.45 4.31
N PRO A 518 22.78 -44.05 5.26
CA PRO A 518 23.90 -44.92 4.93
C PRO A 518 23.51 -45.98 3.89
N VAL A 519 24.48 -46.45 3.10
CA VAL A 519 24.24 -47.30 1.92
C VAL A 519 23.37 -48.51 2.28
N LEU A 520 22.26 -48.67 1.56
CA LEU A 520 21.38 -49.82 1.75
C LEU A 520 22.02 -51.08 1.19
N VAL A 521 22.15 -52.11 2.03
CA VAL A 521 22.70 -53.42 1.65
C VAL A 521 21.65 -54.48 1.91
N GLY A 522 21.28 -55.21 0.86
CA GLY A 522 20.34 -56.32 0.94
C GLY A 522 21.01 -57.58 1.48
N ASP A 523 20.20 -58.50 1.97
CA ASP A 523 20.68 -59.84 2.35
C ASP A 523 21.07 -60.65 1.12
N ASP A 524 21.85 -61.72 1.32
CA ASP A 524 22.14 -62.66 0.25
C ASP A 524 20.86 -63.43 -0.15
N PRO A 525 20.56 -63.60 -1.45
CA PRO A 525 19.43 -64.43 -1.88
C PRO A 525 19.55 -65.87 -1.38
N ALA A 526 18.46 -66.42 -0.85
CA ALA A 526 18.40 -67.81 -0.43
C ALA A 526 18.32 -68.76 -1.63
N GLU A 527 18.55 -70.05 -1.38
CA GLU A 527 18.36 -71.08 -2.40
C GLU A 527 16.90 -71.08 -2.90
N GLY A 528 16.72 -70.86 -4.21
CA GLY A 528 15.40 -70.77 -4.85
C GLY A 528 14.84 -69.35 -5.02
N ASP A 529 15.44 -68.33 -4.39
CA ASP A 529 15.08 -66.93 -4.64
C ASP A 529 15.45 -66.49 -6.05
N VAL A 530 16.51 -67.09 -6.60
CA VAL A 530 17.02 -66.72 -7.91
C VAL A 530 16.65 -67.77 -8.93
N LYS A 531 16.02 -67.31 -10.02
CA LYS A 531 15.51 -68.15 -11.09
C LYS A 531 16.13 -67.73 -12.40
N VAL A 532 16.46 -68.72 -13.22
CA VAL A 532 16.90 -68.53 -14.60
C VAL A 532 15.95 -69.28 -15.51
N GLU A 533 15.32 -68.56 -16.42
CA GLU A 533 14.45 -69.12 -17.45
C GLU A 533 15.10 -68.92 -18.82
N LYS A 534 14.98 -69.93 -19.69
CA LYS A 534 15.51 -69.87 -21.05
C LYS A 534 14.43 -70.25 -22.04
N ALA A 535 14.12 -69.34 -22.95
CA ALA A 535 13.19 -69.56 -24.05
C ALA A 535 13.93 -69.52 -25.39
N ALA A 536 13.35 -70.17 -26.40
CA ALA A 536 13.85 -70.16 -27.76
C ALA A 536 12.68 -69.96 -28.73
N GLU A 537 12.85 -69.08 -29.70
CA GLU A 537 11.86 -68.76 -30.73
C GLU A 537 12.53 -68.89 -32.11
N ASN A 538 11.96 -69.72 -32.99
CA ASN A 538 12.41 -69.78 -34.39
C ASN A 538 11.85 -68.57 -35.14
N LEU A 539 12.73 -67.71 -35.65
CA LEU A 539 12.37 -66.48 -36.36
C LEU A 539 12.09 -66.71 -37.86
N THR A 540 12.39 -67.91 -38.36
CA THR A 540 12.33 -68.24 -39.79
C THR A 540 11.24 -69.26 -40.15
N SER A 541 10.85 -70.15 -39.23
CA SER A 541 9.81 -71.17 -39.43
C SER A 541 8.83 -71.25 -38.26
N GLY A 542 7.52 -71.15 -38.56
CA GLY A 542 6.42 -71.20 -37.57
C GLY A 542 5.76 -72.57 -37.39
N ASP A 543 6.29 -73.63 -38.00
CA ASP A 543 5.69 -74.98 -37.98
C ASP A 543 6.07 -75.83 -36.75
N GLY A 544 6.72 -75.21 -35.76
CA GLY A 544 7.20 -75.86 -34.55
C GLY A 544 8.42 -76.77 -34.77
N LYS A 545 9.08 -76.71 -35.93
CA LYS A 545 10.32 -77.45 -36.23
C LYS A 545 11.45 -76.49 -36.55
N THR A 546 12.64 -76.76 -36.00
CA THR A 546 13.88 -76.04 -36.34
C THR A 546 14.71 -76.87 -37.31
N ARG A 547 15.20 -76.23 -38.37
CA ARG A 547 16.00 -76.84 -39.45
C ARG A 547 17.36 -76.15 -39.56
N VAL A 548 18.28 -76.77 -40.29
CA VAL A 548 19.58 -76.16 -40.61
C VAL A 548 19.35 -74.92 -41.46
N GLY A 549 19.94 -73.81 -41.05
CA GLY A 549 19.78 -72.49 -41.69
C GLY A 549 18.70 -71.60 -41.06
N ASP A 550 17.90 -72.11 -40.14
CA ASP A 550 16.92 -71.31 -39.40
C ASP A 550 17.61 -70.38 -38.39
N GLU A 551 17.12 -69.14 -38.26
CA GLU A 551 17.54 -68.23 -37.17
C GLU A 551 16.66 -68.45 -35.94
N VAL A 552 17.30 -68.60 -34.78
CA VAL A 552 16.61 -68.82 -33.50
C VAL A 552 17.02 -67.73 -32.52
N ARG A 553 16.04 -67.02 -31.96
CA ARG A 553 16.24 -66.11 -30.84
C ARG A 553 16.21 -66.90 -29.55
N TYR A 554 17.24 -66.76 -28.74
CA TYR A 554 17.21 -67.16 -27.34
C TYR A 554 16.91 -65.95 -26.47
N THR A 555 16.17 -66.19 -25.39
CA THR A 555 15.96 -65.20 -24.33
C THR A 555 16.24 -65.87 -23.00
N ILE A 556 17.21 -65.36 -22.26
CA ILE A 556 17.55 -65.83 -20.92
C ILE A 556 17.13 -64.75 -19.92
N VAL A 557 16.25 -65.12 -19.00
CA VAL A 557 15.73 -64.23 -17.97
C VAL A 557 16.29 -64.67 -16.62
N LEU A 558 17.08 -63.81 -15.98
CA LEU A 558 17.53 -63.98 -14.60
C LEU A 558 16.64 -63.12 -13.69
N ARG A 559 15.98 -63.74 -12.72
CA ARG A 559 15.12 -63.06 -11.73
C ARG A 559 15.65 -63.28 -10.33
N ASN A 560 15.64 -62.24 -9.50
CA ASN A 560 15.78 -62.37 -8.07
C ASN A 560 14.41 -62.11 -7.43
N ASP A 561 13.70 -63.14 -7.00
CA ASP A 561 12.37 -63.04 -6.38
C ASP A 561 12.46 -62.80 -4.85
N GLY A 562 13.66 -62.89 -4.26
CA GLY A 562 13.89 -62.73 -2.83
C GLY A 562 13.75 -61.28 -2.38
N ALA A 563 12.57 -60.85 -1.96
CA ALA A 563 12.34 -59.46 -1.54
C ALA A 563 13.26 -59.03 -0.37
N GLY A 564 13.97 -57.91 -0.55
CA GLY A 564 14.97 -57.40 0.40
C GLY A 564 16.40 -57.94 0.20
N THR A 565 16.60 -58.85 -0.76
CA THR A 565 17.92 -59.41 -1.07
C THR A 565 18.63 -58.64 -2.19
N ALA A 566 19.95 -58.83 -2.32
CA ALA A 566 20.75 -58.23 -3.37
C ALA A 566 21.76 -59.26 -3.92
N TRP A 567 21.65 -59.59 -5.21
CA TRP A 567 22.72 -60.30 -5.92
C TRP A 567 23.63 -59.28 -6.59
N MET A 568 24.82 -59.09 -6.02
CA MET A 568 25.79 -58.12 -6.53
C MET A 568 26.58 -58.70 -7.70
N ASP A 569 26.77 -57.92 -8.76
CA ASP A 569 27.58 -58.26 -9.94
C ASP A 569 27.14 -59.56 -10.62
N ALA A 570 25.83 -59.72 -10.77
CA ALA A 570 25.23 -60.88 -11.41
C ALA A 570 25.69 -61.00 -12.88
N VAL A 571 25.96 -62.24 -13.30
CA VAL A 571 26.38 -62.60 -14.66
C VAL A 571 25.53 -63.76 -15.16
N ILE A 572 24.91 -63.58 -16.32
CA ILE A 572 24.20 -64.66 -17.02
C ILE A 572 25.23 -65.43 -17.85
N LYS A 573 25.32 -66.74 -17.62
CA LYS A 573 26.21 -67.64 -18.36
C LYS A 573 25.40 -68.72 -19.05
N ASP A 574 25.65 -68.92 -20.34
CA ASP A 574 25.01 -69.95 -21.14
C ASP A 574 26.00 -70.68 -22.04
N VAL A 575 25.81 -71.99 -22.21
CA VAL A 575 26.63 -72.79 -23.12
C VAL A 575 25.79 -73.05 -24.38
N VAL A 576 26.20 -72.44 -25.50
CA VAL A 576 25.49 -72.53 -26.77
C VAL A 576 25.64 -73.95 -27.35
N PRO A 577 24.55 -74.71 -27.54
CA PRO A 577 24.60 -76.10 -28.01
C PRO A 577 25.31 -76.23 -29.36
N ARG A 578 26.05 -77.33 -29.57
CA ARG A 578 26.67 -77.64 -30.88
C ARG A 578 25.59 -77.66 -31.98
N GLY A 579 25.93 -77.10 -33.14
CA GLY A 579 24.98 -76.95 -34.27
C GLY A 579 24.31 -75.57 -34.34
N LEU A 580 24.52 -74.71 -33.35
CA LEU A 580 24.14 -73.29 -33.37
C LEU A 580 25.38 -72.40 -33.46
N GLU A 581 25.25 -71.25 -34.11
CA GLU A 581 26.26 -70.19 -34.11
C GLU A 581 25.60 -68.89 -33.66
N VAL A 582 26.27 -68.13 -32.80
CA VAL A 582 25.77 -66.82 -32.37
C VAL A 582 25.96 -65.84 -33.52
N ALA A 583 24.89 -65.20 -33.97
CA ALA A 583 24.98 -64.20 -35.03
C ALA A 583 25.74 -62.95 -34.52
N ALA A 584 26.67 -62.44 -35.31
CA ALA A 584 27.44 -61.25 -34.96
C ALA A 584 26.52 -60.04 -34.74
N GLY A 585 26.75 -59.27 -33.68
CA GLY A 585 25.97 -58.11 -33.26
C GLY A 585 24.56 -58.42 -32.75
N SER A 586 24.23 -59.69 -32.49
CA SER A 586 22.88 -60.10 -32.08
C SER A 586 22.61 -60.07 -30.57
N ILE A 587 23.66 -60.02 -29.75
CA ILE A 587 23.54 -60.09 -28.29
C ILE A 587 23.04 -58.75 -27.75
N ARG A 588 21.94 -58.78 -27.01
CA ARG A 588 21.40 -57.61 -26.30
C ARG A 588 21.17 -57.95 -24.84
N VAL A 589 21.09 -56.93 -24.01
CA VAL A 589 20.76 -57.09 -22.59
C VAL A 589 19.77 -56.02 -22.18
N THR A 590 18.76 -56.41 -21.41
CA THR A 590 17.92 -55.52 -20.62
C THR A 590 18.39 -55.60 -19.17
N LEU A 591 18.91 -54.50 -18.63
CA LEU A 591 19.40 -54.40 -17.26
C LEU A 591 18.24 -54.30 -16.25
N PRO A 592 18.49 -54.52 -14.94
CA PRO A 592 17.44 -54.44 -13.90
C PRO A 592 16.69 -53.10 -13.81
N ASN A 593 17.30 -52.01 -14.26
CA ASN A 593 16.66 -50.69 -14.34
C ASN A 593 15.81 -50.49 -15.62
N GLY A 594 15.65 -51.53 -16.44
CA GLY A 594 14.90 -51.53 -17.70
C GLY A 594 15.66 -50.99 -18.91
N SER A 595 16.89 -50.51 -18.76
CA SER A 595 17.68 -50.02 -19.89
C SER A 595 18.17 -51.16 -20.79
N GLU A 596 18.15 -50.95 -22.10
CA GLU A 596 18.64 -51.92 -23.09
C GLU A 596 20.00 -51.51 -23.66
N ALA A 597 20.89 -52.48 -23.84
CA ALA A 597 22.19 -52.27 -24.45
C ALA A 597 22.54 -53.39 -25.42
N GLY A 598 23.31 -53.06 -26.47
CA GLY A 598 24.01 -54.06 -27.27
C GLY A 598 25.23 -54.59 -26.50
N VAL A 599 25.46 -55.89 -26.57
CA VAL A 599 26.63 -56.53 -25.96
C VAL A 599 27.61 -56.87 -27.07
N ALA A 600 28.90 -56.65 -26.83
CA ALA A 600 29.94 -56.99 -27.80
C ALA A 600 30.03 -58.50 -28.02
N ASP A 601 30.34 -58.92 -29.25
CA ASP A 601 30.39 -60.33 -29.63
C ASP A 601 31.48 -61.13 -28.89
N ASP A 602 32.46 -60.46 -28.28
CA ASP A 602 33.49 -61.07 -27.43
C ASP A 602 32.95 -61.61 -26.10
N ALA A 603 31.70 -61.29 -25.75
CA ALA A 603 30.96 -61.95 -24.68
C ALA A 603 30.69 -63.44 -24.97
N TYR A 604 30.80 -63.87 -26.24
CA TYR A 604 30.73 -65.28 -26.65
C TYR A 604 32.11 -65.85 -26.99
N ASP A 605 32.57 -66.80 -26.19
CA ASP A 605 33.81 -67.54 -26.44
C ASP A 605 33.55 -68.74 -27.37
N VAL A 606 34.07 -68.70 -28.59
CA VAL A 606 33.85 -69.74 -29.62
C VAL A 606 34.46 -71.09 -29.24
N GLY A 607 35.59 -71.11 -28.51
CA GLY A 607 36.30 -72.35 -28.17
C GLY A 607 35.57 -73.17 -27.11
N THR A 608 35.02 -72.50 -26.11
CA THR A 608 34.23 -73.07 -25.02
C THR A 608 32.72 -73.04 -25.29
N ARG A 609 32.29 -72.31 -26.33
CA ARG A 609 30.89 -72.07 -26.69
C ARG A 609 30.08 -71.43 -25.57
N THR A 610 30.71 -70.56 -24.79
CA THR A 610 30.11 -69.95 -23.61
C THR A 610 29.80 -68.47 -23.89
N LEU A 611 28.54 -68.09 -23.69
CA LEU A 611 28.11 -66.70 -23.59
C LEU A 611 28.13 -66.29 -22.12
N ALA A 612 28.73 -65.14 -21.81
CA ALA A 612 28.72 -64.56 -20.47
C ALA A 612 28.41 -63.06 -20.54
N VAL A 613 27.29 -62.64 -19.94
CA VAL A 613 26.84 -61.24 -19.96
C VAL A 613 26.62 -60.75 -18.53
N ALA A 614 27.36 -59.71 -18.15
CA ALA A 614 27.18 -59.06 -16.85
C ALA A 614 25.90 -58.21 -16.87
N VAL A 615 25.09 -58.34 -15.81
CA VAL A 615 23.81 -57.62 -15.66
C VAL A 615 23.80 -56.67 -14.45
N GLY A 616 24.93 -56.59 -13.71
CA GLY A 616 25.09 -55.67 -12.59
C GLY A 616 24.44 -56.15 -11.29
N HIS A 617 23.98 -55.23 -10.45
CA HIS A 617 23.29 -55.56 -9.20
C HIS A 617 21.82 -55.92 -9.47
N LEU A 618 21.39 -57.08 -8.99
CA LEU A 618 20.03 -57.57 -9.14
C LEU A 618 19.36 -57.66 -7.76
N TYR A 619 18.56 -56.65 -7.43
CA TYR A 619 17.82 -56.59 -6.17
C TYR A 619 16.55 -57.46 -6.21
N GLY A 620 16.03 -57.82 -5.04
CA GLY A 620 14.79 -58.58 -4.91
C GLY A 620 13.61 -57.92 -5.66
N GLY A 621 12.87 -58.72 -6.41
CA GLY A 621 11.78 -58.29 -7.31
C GLY A 621 12.24 -57.87 -8.71
N GLN A 622 13.55 -57.80 -8.98
CA GLN A 622 14.06 -57.39 -10.29
C GLN A 622 14.39 -58.57 -11.20
N GLU A 623 14.44 -58.29 -12.50
CA GLU A 623 14.90 -59.22 -13.53
C GLU A 623 15.87 -58.55 -14.49
N ALA A 624 16.77 -59.35 -15.08
CA ALA A 624 17.58 -58.97 -16.22
C ALA A 624 17.36 -59.98 -17.36
N ARG A 625 17.49 -59.53 -18.61
CA ARG A 625 17.23 -60.35 -19.80
C ARG A 625 18.38 -60.25 -20.78
N VAL A 626 18.78 -61.38 -21.38
CA VAL A 626 19.81 -61.47 -22.45
C VAL A 626 19.22 -62.16 -23.67
#